data_AF-A0A950VWI8-F1
#
_entry.id   AF-A0A950VWI8-F1
#
_cell.length_a   1.000
_cell.length_b   1.000
_cell.length_c   1.000
_cell.angle_alpha   90.00
_cell.angle_beta   90.00
_cell.angle_gamma   90.00
#
_symmetry.space_group_name_H-M   'P 1'
#
loop_
_entity.id
_entity.type
_entity.pdbx_description
1 polymer ?
#
loop_
_entity_poly.entity_id
_entity_poly.type
_entity_poly.pdbx_seq_one_letter_code
_entity_poly.pdbx_strand_id
1 'polypeptide(L)'
;MCGAGEWLVERHGTHARRSWRKLHIGLDAESGQIVAATLTDRDVDDASQVGPLLDQVAGAVASFTADGAYDQSSTYADVALRRRRLPHPFGRDR
;
A
#
# COMPACT_ATOMS: atom_id res chain seq x y z
N MET A 1 -27.67 -18.91 -16.09
CA MET A 1 -26.80 -18.21 -15.14
C MET A 1 -26.28 -16.99 -15.88
N CYS A 2 -26.81 -15.79 -15.59
CA CYS A 2 -26.22 -14.57 -16.12
C CYS A 2 -25.05 -14.17 -15.24
N GLY A 3 -23.87 -13.98 -15.84
CA GLY A 3 -22.68 -13.54 -15.12
C GLY A 3 -22.76 -12.07 -14.74
N ALA A 4 -21.93 -11.63 -13.78
CA ALA A 4 -21.86 -10.24 -13.31
C ALA A 4 -21.72 -9.19 -14.44
N GLY A 5 -21.24 -9.59 -15.62
CA GLY A 5 -21.14 -8.75 -16.81
C GLY A 5 -22.48 -8.42 -17.49
N GLU A 6 -23.46 -9.32 -17.46
CA GLU A 6 -24.74 -9.12 -18.17
C GLU A 6 -25.68 -8.20 -17.39
N TRP A 7 -25.70 -8.30 -16.06
CA TRP A 7 -26.46 -7.37 -15.20
C TRP A 7 -25.94 -5.93 -15.27
N LEU A 8 -24.63 -5.75 -15.47
CA LEU A 8 -24.02 -4.42 -15.57
C LEU A 8 -24.38 -3.72 -16.89
N VAL A 9 -24.57 -4.48 -17.96
CA VAL A 9 -24.96 -3.98 -19.28
C VAL A 9 -26.42 -3.53 -19.29
N GLU A 10 -27.32 -4.30 -18.67
CA GLU A 10 -28.76 -3.99 -18.63
C GLU A 10 -29.06 -2.71 -17.83
N ARG A 11 -28.31 -2.41 -16.77
CA ARG A 11 -28.64 -1.30 -15.86
C ARG A 11 -28.17 0.08 -16.33
N HIS A 12 -27.15 0.16 -17.18
CA HIS A 12 -26.38 1.41 -17.32
C HIS A 12 -26.06 1.89 -18.74
N GLY A 13 -26.60 1.28 -19.80
CA GLY A 13 -26.64 1.86 -21.14
C GLY A 13 -25.31 2.46 -21.65
N THR A 14 -24.58 1.70 -22.47
CA THR A 14 -23.43 2.13 -23.31
C THR A 14 -22.18 2.73 -22.63
N HIS A 15 -21.10 1.94 -22.67
CA HIS A 15 -19.72 2.28 -23.05
C HIS A 15 -19.18 3.70 -22.78
N ALA A 16 -19.04 4.09 -21.51
CA ALA A 16 -17.86 4.83 -21.08
C ALA A 16 -16.81 3.80 -20.61
N ARG A 17 -15.57 3.87 -21.09
CA ARG A 17 -14.48 3.01 -20.58
C ARG A 17 -14.22 3.39 -19.12
N ARG A 18 -14.96 2.81 -18.17
CA ARG A 18 -14.71 2.99 -16.74
C ARG A 18 -13.36 2.35 -16.41
N SER A 19 -12.31 3.18 -16.34
CA SER A 19 -11.07 2.81 -15.68
C SER A 19 -11.28 2.88 -14.17
N TRP A 20 -10.85 1.86 -13.45
CA TRP A 20 -10.73 1.92 -11.99
C TRP A 20 -9.33 2.41 -11.60
N ARG A 21 -9.19 2.86 -10.36
CA ARG A 21 -7.92 3.29 -9.75
C ARG A 21 -7.67 2.46 -8.48
N LYS A 22 -6.41 2.29 -8.12
CA LYS A 22 -5.99 1.60 -6.89
C LYS A 22 -5.86 2.63 -5.78
N LEU A 23 -6.50 2.40 -4.64
CA LEU A 23 -6.28 3.16 -3.42
C LEU A 23 -5.49 2.28 -2.45
N HIS A 24 -4.23 2.63 -2.24
CA HIS A 24 -3.36 1.99 -1.27
C HIS A 24 -3.53 2.70 0.08
N ILE A 25 -3.75 1.95 1.16
CA ILE A 25 -3.96 2.50 2.51
C ILE A 25 -3.03 1.78 3.47
N GLY A 26 -2.26 2.55 4.24
CA GLY A 26 -1.49 2.08 5.38
C GLY A 26 -2.24 2.37 6.68
N LEU A 27 -2.43 1.34 7.50
CA LEU A 27 -3.04 1.46 8.81
C LEU A 27 -1.99 1.26 9.90
N ASP A 28 -2.07 2.06 10.95
CA ASP A 28 -1.39 1.75 12.21
C ASP A 28 -2.09 0.55 12.86
N ALA A 29 -1.34 -0.51 13.15
CA ALA A 29 -1.91 -1.79 13.59
C ALA A 29 -2.50 -1.73 15.00
N GLU A 30 -2.02 -0.82 15.86
CA GLU A 30 -2.45 -0.69 17.25
C GLU A 30 -3.73 0.16 17.35
N SER A 31 -3.73 1.33 16.70
CA SER A 31 -4.85 2.29 16.78
C SER A 31 -5.91 2.10 15.70
N GLY A 32 -5.59 1.39 14.61
CA GLY A 32 -6.44 1.26 13.43
C GLY A 32 -6.57 2.55 12.60
N GLN A 33 -5.77 3.58 12.87
CA GLN A 33 -5.81 4.84 12.14
C GLN A 33 -5.14 4.73 10.76
N ILE A 34 -5.67 5.45 9.78
CA ILE A 34 -5.02 5.61 8.49
C ILE A 34 -3.83 6.55 8.65
N VAL A 35 -2.63 6.07 8.35
CA VAL A 35 -1.36 6.80 8.51
C VAL A 35 -0.64 7.04 7.18
N ALA A 36 -1.07 6.38 6.11
CA ALA A 36 -0.56 6.59 4.76
C ALA A 36 -1.66 6.29 3.73
N ALA A 37 -1.69 7.03 2.63
CA ALA A 37 -2.58 6.73 1.51
C ALA A 37 -2.00 7.22 0.19
N THR A 38 -2.20 6.44 -0.87
CA THR A 38 -1.83 6.83 -2.24
C THR A 38 -2.88 6.31 -3.22
N LEU A 39 -3.29 7.15 -4.17
CA LEU A 39 -4.18 6.77 -5.25
C LEU A 39 -3.37 6.65 -6.55
N THR A 40 -3.42 5.49 -7.21
CA THR A 40 -2.69 5.23 -8.45
C THR A 40 -3.62 4.75 -9.56
N ASP A 41 -3.17 4.84 -10.80
CA ASP A 41 -3.87 4.20 -11.92
C ASP A 41 -3.74 2.67 -11.84
N ARG A 42 -4.68 1.95 -12.45
CA ARG A 42 -4.78 0.49 -12.35
C ARG A 42 -3.54 -0.31 -12.78
N ASP A 43 -2.71 0.27 -13.64
CA ASP A 43 -1.55 -0.39 -14.24
C ASP A 43 -0.27 -0.17 -13.42
N VAL A 44 -0.35 0.61 -12.33
CA VAL A 44 0.77 0.81 -11.40
C VAL A 44 0.95 -0.45 -10.55
N ASP A 45 2.19 -0.92 -10.45
CA ASP A 45 2.59 -2.06 -9.61
C ASP A 45 2.41 -1.75 -8.12
N ASP A 46 1.86 -2.70 -7.37
CA ASP A 46 1.53 -2.49 -5.96
C ASP A 46 2.77 -2.37 -5.08
N ALA A 47 3.80 -3.20 -5.32
CA ALA A 47 5.05 -3.16 -4.56
C ALA A 47 5.81 -1.83 -4.75
N SER A 48 5.71 -1.21 -5.94
CA SER A 48 6.29 0.11 -6.20
C SER A 48 5.78 1.22 -5.28
N GLN A 49 4.63 1.02 -4.63
CA GLN A 49 4.01 2.00 -3.73
C GLN A 49 4.46 1.85 -2.27
N VAL A 50 5.20 0.81 -1.91
CA VAL A 50 5.64 0.55 -0.52
C VAL A 50 6.53 1.68 0.00
N GLY A 51 7.62 2.01 -0.71
CA GLY A 51 8.50 3.12 -0.33
C GLY A 51 7.75 4.44 -0.09
N PRO A 52 7.00 4.96 -1.08
CA PRO A 52 6.20 6.17 -0.93
C PRO A 52 5.19 6.15 0.24
N LEU A 53 4.60 5.00 0.55
CA LEU A 53 3.70 4.87 1.70
C LEU A 53 4.48 4.89 3.03
N LEU A 54 5.62 4.22 3.11
CA LEU A 54 6.47 4.20 4.31
C LEU A 54 7.07 5.57 4.64
N ASP A 55 7.24 6.44 3.64
CA ASP A 55 7.68 7.83 3.81
C ASP A 55 6.61 8.73 4.45
N GLN A 56 5.33 8.37 4.34
CA GLN A 56 4.22 9.08 4.99
C GLN A 56 4.07 8.72 6.47
N VAL A 57 4.51 7.51 6.86
CA VAL A 57 4.40 7.03 8.24
C VAL A 57 5.43 7.75 9.12
N ALA A 58 4.96 8.41 10.18
CA ALA A 58 5.84 9.02 11.18
C ALA A 58 6.50 7.95 12.07
N GLY A 59 7.77 8.14 12.41
CA GLY A 59 8.47 7.26 13.36
C GLY A 59 8.97 5.94 12.75
N ALA A 60 9.03 4.90 13.57
CA ALA A 60 9.61 3.60 13.22
C ALA A 60 8.53 2.59 12.81
N VAL A 61 8.82 1.81 11.77
CA VAL A 61 7.96 0.71 11.33
C VAL A 61 8.48 -0.59 11.92
N ALA A 62 7.81 -1.09 12.96
CA ALA A 62 8.19 -2.34 13.63
C ALA A 62 7.94 -3.56 12.75
N SER A 63 6.76 -3.64 12.14
CA SER A 63 6.33 -4.68 11.21
C SER A 63 5.56 -4.07 10.04
N PHE A 64 5.56 -4.78 8.92
CA PHE A 64 4.79 -4.43 7.73
C PHE A 64 4.05 -5.70 7.30
N THR A 65 2.74 -5.59 7.14
CA THR A 65 1.87 -6.68 6.68
C THR A 65 1.04 -6.16 5.53
N ALA A 66 1.06 -6.88 4.41
CA ALA A 66 0.32 -6.53 3.22
C ALA A 66 -0.16 -7.81 2.52
N ASP A 67 -1.04 -7.66 1.55
CA ASP A 67 -1.48 -8.78 0.72
C ASP A 67 -0.36 -9.26 -0.24
N GLY A 68 -0.61 -10.37 -0.92
CA GLY A 68 0.38 -11.01 -1.79
C GLY A 68 0.82 -10.18 -2.99
N ALA A 69 0.08 -9.14 -3.41
CA ALA A 69 0.52 -8.26 -4.50
C ALA A 69 1.78 -7.47 -4.14
N TYR A 70 2.06 -7.31 -2.84
CA TYR A 70 3.25 -6.64 -2.31
C TYR A 70 4.41 -7.61 -2.04
N ASP A 71 4.27 -8.92 -2.27
CA ASP A 71 5.31 -9.91 -2.00
C ASP A 71 6.39 -9.90 -3.11
N GLN A 72 7.23 -8.87 -3.08
CA GLN A 72 8.31 -8.65 -4.03
C GLN A 72 9.60 -8.26 -3.31
N SER A 73 10.76 -8.57 -3.90
CA SER A 73 12.07 -8.25 -3.31
C SER A 73 12.27 -6.76 -3.01
N SER A 74 11.68 -5.88 -3.82
CA SER A 74 11.66 -4.42 -3.60
C SER A 74 10.97 -4.05 -2.29
N THR A 75 9.81 -4.62 -1.99
CA THR A 75 9.09 -4.42 -0.73
C THR A 75 9.97 -4.76 0.48
N TYR A 76 10.63 -5.93 0.45
CA TYR A 76 11.52 -6.32 1.55
C TYR A 76 12.70 -5.36 1.71
N ALA A 77 13.25 -4.85 0.61
CA ALA A 77 14.34 -3.86 0.63
C ALA A 77 13.88 -2.52 1.23
N ASP A 78 12.71 -2.01 0.82
CA ASP A 78 12.13 -0.76 1.31
C ASP A 78 11.82 -0.83 2.82
N VAL A 79 11.18 -1.92 3.25
CA VAL A 79 10.88 -2.16 4.67
C VAL A 79 12.17 -2.28 5.49
N ALA A 80 13.18 -3.00 4.98
CA ALA A 80 14.47 -3.12 5.65
C ALA A 80 15.20 -1.77 5.75
N LEU A 81 15.15 -0.94 4.71
CA LEU A 81 15.72 0.40 4.73
C LEU A 81 15.02 1.28 5.76
N ARG A 82 13.68 1.25 5.81
CA ARG A 82 12.91 2.03 6.77
C ARG A 82 13.20 1.64 8.21
N ARG A 83 13.38 0.33 8.49
CA ARG A 83 13.82 -0.18 9.80
C ARG A 83 15.23 0.28 10.20
N ARG A 84 16.13 0.49 9.23
CA ARG A 84 17.51 0.94 9.49
C ARG A 84 17.64 2.43 9.77
N ARG A 85 16.65 3.25 9.40
CA ARG A 85 16.62 4.71 9.66
C ARG A 85 16.36 5.08 11.14
N LEU A 86 16.53 4.13 12.06
CA LEU A 86 16.53 4.39 13.50
C LEU A 86 17.83 5.12 13.89
N PRO A 87 17.80 6.22 14.66
CA PRO A 87 18.92 6.55 15.51
C PRO A 87 19.10 5.40 16.52
N HIS A 88 20.32 4.90 16.65
CA HIS A 88 20.67 3.90 17.65
C HIS A 88 20.34 4.47 19.04
N PRO A 89 19.43 3.87 19.84
CA PRO A 89 19.36 4.23 21.24
C PRO A 89 20.60 3.60 21.90
N PHE A 90 21.22 4.34 22.81
CA PHE A 90 22.42 4.00 23.60
C PHE A 90 23.76 4.36 22.96
N GLY A 91 24.26 5.54 23.36
CA GLY A 91 25.70 5.78 23.46
C GLY A 91 26.30 4.88 24.54
N ARG A 92 27.47 4.30 24.25
CA ARG A 92 28.38 3.84 25.30
C ARG A 92 29.23 5.02 25.70
N ASP A 93 28.89 5.68 26.80
CA ASP A 93 29.88 6.44 27.54
C ASP A 93 30.89 5.45 28.13
N ARG A 94 32.17 5.71 27.85
CA ARG A 94 33.30 5.19 28.63
C ARG A 94 33.88 6.35 29.42
#